data_AF-A0A9Q1C7T8-F1
#
_entry.id   AF-A0A9Q1C7T8-F1
#
_cell.length_a   1.000
_cell.length_b   1.000
_cell.length_c   1.000
_cell.angle_alpha   90.00
_cell.angle_beta   90.00
_cell.angle_gamma   90.00
#
_symmetry.space_group_name_H-M   'P 1'
#
loop_
_entity.id
_entity.type
_entity.pdbx_description
1 polymer ?
#
loop_
_entity_poly.entity_id
_entity_poly.type
_entity_poly.pdbx_seq_one_letter_code
_entity_poly.pdbx_strand_id
1 'polypeptide(L)'
;MTFYNVFLFISQHRYVRKYGLFLDFMDIAIFDHLMLNYDRHSFVILRNKRNRTKTGLVLFDNGKGFGDPFNDDLTFLTPIKQCCQFRNSTYQRVVQLTNIKTRLSELMRASLLQVPLHVLTGDFYSALDRRLEQVVKEMDICIEKFGAEKVFSEEW
;
A
#
# COMPACT_ATOMS: atom_id res chain seq x y z
N MET A 1 22.15 -4.87 -14.26
CA MET A 1 22.11 -4.29 -12.90
C MET A 1 20.88 -4.88 -12.22
N THR A 2 21.06 -5.89 -11.38
CA THR A 2 19.96 -6.66 -10.79
C THR A 2 19.27 -5.81 -9.71
N PHE A 3 17.99 -5.50 -9.91
CA PHE A 3 17.13 -4.66 -9.05
C PHE A 3 16.95 -5.16 -7.60
N TYR A 4 17.62 -6.23 -7.20
CA TYR A 4 17.45 -6.92 -5.91
C TYR A 4 17.93 -6.14 -4.68
N ASN A 5 18.53 -4.95 -4.83
CA ASN A 5 19.18 -4.23 -3.73
C ASN A 5 18.73 -2.77 -3.51
N VAL A 6 17.80 -2.25 -4.31
CA VAL A 6 17.38 -0.83 -4.19
C VAL A 6 16.62 -0.60 -2.87
N PHE A 7 15.73 -1.51 -2.49
CA PHE A 7 14.92 -1.31 -1.29
C PHE A 7 15.66 -1.62 0.02
N LEU A 8 16.64 -2.52 0.00
CA LEU A 8 17.62 -2.67 1.09
C LEU A 8 18.42 -1.38 1.33
N PHE A 9 18.73 -0.65 0.26
CA PHE A 9 19.38 0.66 0.37
C PHE A 9 18.43 1.74 0.91
N ILE A 10 17.17 1.75 0.47
CA ILE A 10 16.14 2.69 0.96
C ILE A 10 15.87 2.46 2.46
N SER A 11 15.81 1.21 2.92
CA SER A 11 15.58 0.86 4.31
C SER A 11 16.70 1.36 5.25
N GLN A 12 17.93 1.43 4.72
CA GLN A 12 19.10 1.98 5.41
C GLN A 12 19.27 3.50 5.25
N HIS A 13 18.45 4.14 4.42
CA HIS A 13 18.57 5.57 4.16
C HIS A 13 18.29 6.38 5.44
N ARG A 14 19.20 7.31 5.77
CA ARG A 14 19.20 8.08 7.02
C ARG A 14 17.84 8.70 7.36
N TYR A 15 17.14 9.24 6.36
CA TYR A 15 15.84 9.88 6.57
C TYR A 15 14.73 8.87 6.86
N VAL A 16 14.78 7.70 6.24
CA VAL A 16 13.78 6.64 6.42
C VAL A 16 13.88 6.08 7.82
N ARG A 17 15.09 5.76 8.28
CA ARG A 17 15.34 5.31 9.66
C ARG A 17 15.04 6.38 10.70
N LYS A 18 15.41 7.64 10.44
CA LYS A 18 15.19 8.74 11.40
C LYS A 18 13.71 9.00 11.71
N TYR A 19 12.82 8.72 10.76
CA TYR A 19 11.39 9.07 10.84
C TYR A 19 10.48 7.83 10.77
N GLY A 20 11.01 6.61 10.83
CA GLY A 20 10.21 5.37 10.82
C GLY A 20 9.33 5.20 9.58
N LEU A 21 9.74 5.74 8.42
CA LEU A 21 8.89 5.84 7.23
C LEU A 21 8.87 4.57 6.38
N PHE A 22 9.68 3.57 6.74
CA PHE A 22 9.86 2.40 5.91
C PHE A 22 8.57 1.62 5.70
N LEU A 23 7.84 1.36 6.79
CA LEU A 23 6.55 0.68 6.74
C LEU A 23 5.48 1.56 6.07
N ASP A 24 5.59 2.89 6.16
CA ASP A 24 4.69 3.79 5.42
C ASP A 24 4.85 3.67 3.91
N PHE A 25 6.07 3.41 3.42
CA PHE A 25 6.28 3.15 1.99
C PHE A 25 5.68 1.81 1.54
N MET A 26 5.59 0.83 2.43
CA MET A 26 4.90 -0.43 2.15
C MET A 26 3.39 -0.19 2.01
N ASP A 27 2.82 0.60 2.92
CA ASP A 27 1.40 0.96 2.86
C ASP A 27 1.08 1.81 1.62
N ILE A 28 1.96 2.75 1.23
CA ILE A 28 1.79 3.52 0.00
C ILE A 28 1.89 2.62 -1.23
N ALA A 29 2.81 1.66 -1.26
CA ALA A 29 2.93 0.73 -2.38
C ALA A 29 1.64 -0.06 -2.61
N ILE A 30 1.00 -0.50 -1.52
CA ILE A 30 -0.32 -1.15 -1.56
C ILE A 30 -1.39 -0.17 -2.06
N PHE A 31 -1.42 1.04 -1.52
CA PHE A 31 -2.38 2.06 -1.91
C PHE A 31 -2.29 2.43 -3.40
N ASP A 32 -1.07 2.70 -3.88
CA ASP A 32 -0.82 3.04 -5.28
C ASP A 32 -1.05 1.84 -6.21
N HIS A 33 -0.84 0.60 -5.77
CA HIS A 33 -1.21 -0.59 -6.55
C HIS A 33 -2.72 -0.69 -6.77
N LEU A 34 -3.53 -0.45 -5.73
CA LEU A 34 -5.00 -0.53 -5.84
C LEU A 34 -5.56 0.44 -6.88
N MET A 35 -4.99 1.65 -6.95
CA MET A 35 -5.44 2.69 -7.88
C MET A 35 -4.60 2.84 -9.15
N LEU A 36 -3.43 2.20 -9.24
CA LEU A 36 -2.41 2.37 -10.27
C LEU A 36 -1.97 3.82 -10.47
N ASN A 37 -1.47 4.45 -9.41
CA ASN A 37 -0.92 5.81 -9.48
C ASN A 37 0.59 5.80 -9.74
N TYR A 38 0.99 5.84 -11.01
CA TYR A 38 2.39 5.82 -11.45
C TYR A 38 3.21 7.07 -11.04
N ASP A 39 2.56 8.13 -10.58
CA ASP A 39 3.18 9.43 -10.35
C ASP A 39 3.74 9.62 -8.93
N ARG A 40 3.91 8.53 -8.18
CA ARG A 40 4.53 8.56 -6.84
C ARG A 40 6.04 8.77 -6.92
N HIS A 41 6.45 9.96 -7.36
CA HIS A 41 7.86 10.35 -7.44
C HIS A 41 8.33 11.18 -6.24
N SER A 42 7.41 11.56 -5.34
CA SER A 42 7.71 12.40 -4.17
C SER A 42 6.76 12.10 -3.01
N PHE A 43 7.23 12.41 -1.80
CA PHE A 43 6.48 12.17 -0.57
C PHE A 43 6.50 13.41 0.31
N VAL A 44 5.36 13.69 0.94
CA VAL A 44 5.22 14.76 1.92
C VAL A 44 5.17 14.14 3.31
N ILE A 45 6.09 14.57 4.18
CA ILE A 45 6.18 14.10 5.56
C ILE A 45 5.58 15.15 6.48
N LEU A 46 4.54 14.78 7.23
CA LEU A 46 4.04 15.61 8.32
C LEU A 46 4.93 15.42 9.54
N ARG A 47 5.57 16.51 9.97
CA ARG A 47 6.45 16.52 11.14
C ARG A 47 5.71 17.13 12.32
N ASN A 48 5.48 16.33 13.34
CA ASN A 48 4.98 16.84 14.60
C ASN A 48 6.11 17.60 15.33
N LYS A 49 5.92 18.92 15.49
CA LYS A 49 6.91 19.80 16.14
C LYS A 49 7.16 19.45 17.62
N ARG A 50 6.16 18.87 18.31
CA ARG A 50 6.23 18.50 19.73
C ARG A 50 6.71 17.08 19.96
N ASN A 51 6.42 16.16 19.03
CA ASN A 51 6.90 14.78 19.08
C ASN A 51 7.55 14.39 17.74
N ARG A 52 8.87 14.55 17.65
CA ARG A 52 9.62 14.32 16.41
C ARG A 52 9.63 12.85 15.93
N THR A 53 9.21 11.91 16.77
CA THR A 53 9.08 10.48 16.40
C THR A 53 7.68 10.14 15.85
N LYS A 54 6.66 10.97 16.12
CA LYS A 54 5.35 10.87 15.45
C LYS A 54 5.39 11.63 14.13
N THR A 55 5.92 10.97 13.13
CA THR A 55 5.87 11.39 11.72
C THR A 55 4.95 10.46 10.94
N GLY A 56 4.39 10.96 9.84
CA GLY A 56 3.59 10.16 8.92
C GLY A 56 3.66 10.72 7.51
N LEU A 57 3.45 9.84 6.54
CA LEU A 57 3.34 10.23 5.13
C LEU A 57 1.94 10.77 4.83
N VAL A 58 1.91 11.85 4.04
CA VAL A 58 0.66 12.38 3.48
C VAL A 58 0.39 11.71 2.14
N LEU A 59 -0.78 11.11 2.00
CA LEU A 59 -1.29 10.59 0.74
C LEU A 59 -1.88 11.74 -0.09
N PHE A 60 -1.05 12.41 -0.89
CA PHE A 60 -1.46 13.49 -1.79
C PHE A 60 -1.16 13.12 -3.26
N ASP A 61 -1.63 13.94 -4.20
CA ASP A 61 -1.38 13.78 -5.64
C ASP A 61 -1.85 12.43 -6.22
N ASN A 62 -3.14 12.19 -6.07
CA ASN A 62 -3.81 10.94 -6.42
C ASN A 62 -4.59 11.03 -7.74
N GLY A 63 -4.52 12.18 -8.44
CA GLY A 63 -5.34 12.48 -9.62
C GLY A 63 -5.00 11.66 -10.86
N LYS A 64 -3.85 10.97 -10.86
CA LYS A 64 -3.40 10.09 -11.96
C LYS A 64 -3.70 8.60 -11.73
N GLY A 65 -4.39 8.24 -10.65
CA GLY A 65 -4.89 6.88 -10.48
C GLY A 65 -6.27 6.69 -11.13
N PHE A 66 -6.74 5.44 -11.11
CA PHE A 66 -8.00 5.01 -11.73
C PHE A 66 -8.08 5.35 -13.23
N GLY A 67 -6.96 5.21 -13.96
CA GLY A 67 -6.93 5.42 -15.41
C GLY A 67 -7.41 4.22 -16.23
N ASP A 68 -7.22 3.00 -15.72
CA ASP A 68 -7.56 1.75 -16.42
C ASP A 68 -8.00 0.67 -15.41
N PRO A 69 -9.21 0.12 -15.50
CA PRO A 69 -9.69 -0.96 -14.62
C PRO A 69 -9.34 -2.37 -15.12
N PHE A 70 -8.87 -2.53 -16.36
CA PHE A 70 -8.65 -3.83 -17.00
C PHE A 70 -7.20 -4.27 -16.98
N ASN A 71 -6.28 -3.33 -16.83
CA ASN A 71 -4.85 -3.61 -16.66
C ASN A 71 -4.44 -3.50 -15.19
N ASP A 72 -3.63 -4.44 -14.74
CA ASP A 72 -3.02 -4.43 -13.40
C ASP A 72 -1.50 -4.45 -13.56
N ASP A 73 -0.79 -3.79 -12.65
CA ASP A 73 0.66 -3.73 -12.65
C ASP A 73 1.21 -4.16 -11.28
N LEU A 74 1.79 -5.36 -11.26
CA LEU A 74 2.38 -5.95 -10.05
C LEU A 74 3.72 -5.31 -9.68
N THR A 75 4.28 -4.43 -10.52
CA THR A 75 5.53 -3.73 -10.19
C THR A 75 5.35 -2.73 -9.06
N PHE A 76 4.13 -2.21 -8.82
CA PHE A 76 3.81 -1.43 -7.63
C PHE A 76 4.07 -2.19 -6.33
N LEU A 77 3.92 -3.52 -6.34
CA LEU A 77 4.17 -4.37 -5.17
C LEU A 77 5.65 -4.77 -5.02
N THR A 78 6.55 -4.24 -5.85
CA THR A 78 8.00 -4.46 -5.71
C THR A 78 8.54 -4.14 -4.31
N PRO A 79 8.13 -3.05 -3.62
CA PRO A 79 8.53 -2.79 -2.24
C PRO A 79 8.18 -3.94 -1.30
N ILE A 80 6.94 -4.46 -1.39
CA ILE A 80 6.48 -5.61 -0.60
C ILE A 80 7.32 -6.86 -0.92
N LYS A 81 7.49 -7.17 -2.20
CA LYS A 81 8.26 -8.34 -2.70
C LYS A 81 9.72 -8.35 -2.24
N GLN A 82 10.36 -7.19 -2.26
CA GLN A 82 11.79 -7.09 -1.97
C GLN A 82 12.08 -6.97 -0.48
N CYS A 83 11.23 -6.23 0.25
CA CYS A 83 11.43 -6.00 1.68
C CYS A 83 10.89 -7.14 2.55
N CYS A 84 9.75 -7.72 2.16
CA CYS A 84 9.00 -8.66 2.97
C CYS A 84 8.87 -8.24 4.45
N GLN A 85 8.59 -6.95 4.67
CA GLN A 85 8.28 -6.40 5.98
C GLN A 85 7.14 -5.41 5.86
N PHE A 86 6.12 -5.58 6.70
CA PHE A 86 4.93 -4.73 6.72
C PHE A 86 4.22 -4.85 8.06
N ARG A 87 3.28 -3.92 8.32
CA ARG A 87 2.53 -3.92 9.58
C ARG A 87 1.56 -5.09 9.63
N ASN A 88 1.44 -5.73 10.79
CA ASN A 88 0.43 -6.76 11.01
C ASN A 88 -0.98 -6.16 10.87
N SER A 89 -1.17 -4.94 11.36
CA SER A 89 -2.43 -4.20 11.21
C SER A 89 -2.83 -4.00 9.74
N THR A 90 -1.88 -3.67 8.85
CA THR A 90 -2.12 -3.57 7.41
C THR A 90 -2.52 -4.93 6.84
N TYR A 91 -1.76 -6.00 7.13
CA TYR A 91 -2.07 -7.35 6.63
C TYR A 91 -3.47 -7.81 7.05
N GLN A 92 -3.78 -7.71 8.34
CA GLN A 92 -5.08 -8.08 8.88
C GLN A 92 -6.21 -7.29 8.20
N ARG A 93 -5.99 -6.00 7.94
CA ARG A 93 -6.98 -5.17 7.25
C ARG A 93 -7.18 -5.58 5.80
N VAL A 94 -6.11 -5.83 5.06
CA VAL A 94 -6.19 -6.27 3.65
C VAL A 94 -6.90 -7.62 3.56
N VAL A 95 -6.53 -8.60 4.39
CA VAL A 95 -7.23 -9.90 4.48
C VAL A 95 -8.69 -9.74 4.89
N GLN A 96 -8.98 -8.84 5.83
CA GLN A 96 -10.37 -8.56 6.20
C GLN A 96 -11.18 -8.07 4.99
N LEU A 97 -10.59 -7.20 4.17
CA LEU A 97 -11.24 -6.56 3.03
C LEU A 97 -11.48 -7.50 1.83
N THR A 98 -10.93 -8.72 1.83
CA THR A 98 -11.27 -9.75 0.82
C THR A 98 -12.49 -10.58 1.22
N ASN A 99 -12.93 -10.53 2.49
CA ASN A 99 -14.10 -11.28 2.94
C ASN A 99 -15.39 -10.77 2.30
N ILE A 100 -16.31 -11.69 2.00
CA ILE A 100 -17.58 -11.38 1.33
C ILE A 100 -18.43 -10.30 2.03
N LYS A 101 -18.35 -10.20 3.37
CA LYS A 101 -19.10 -9.23 4.18
C LYS A 101 -18.47 -7.85 4.22
N THR A 102 -17.18 -7.75 3.92
CA THR A 102 -16.36 -6.52 4.07
C THR A 102 -15.57 -6.22 2.81
N ARG A 103 -16.09 -6.69 1.66
CA ARG A 103 -15.42 -6.59 0.37
C ARG A 103 -15.12 -5.13 0.04
N LEU A 104 -13.88 -4.84 -0.39
CA LEU A 104 -13.41 -3.48 -0.63
C LEU A 104 -14.30 -2.72 -1.62
N SER A 105 -14.69 -3.35 -2.72
CA SER A 105 -15.59 -2.76 -3.72
C SER A 105 -16.91 -2.26 -3.12
N GLU A 106 -17.57 -3.07 -2.29
CA GLU A 106 -18.85 -2.73 -1.68
C GLU A 106 -18.72 -1.60 -0.65
N LEU A 107 -17.66 -1.62 0.16
CA LEU A 107 -17.35 -0.53 1.09
C LEU A 107 -17.04 0.77 0.35
N MET A 108 -16.28 0.70 -0.75
CA MET A 108 -15.98 1.86 -1.58
C MET A 108 -17.24 2.42 -2.25
N ARG A 109 -18.11 1.55 -2.79
CA ARG A 109 -19.39 1.96 -3.37
C ARG A 109 -20.25 2.66 -2.32
N ALA A 110 -20.40 2.08 -1.14
CA ALA A 110 -21.18 2.66 -0.04
C ALA A 110 -20.61 4.02 0.44
N SER A 111 -19.28 4.15 0.49
CA SER A 111 -18.61 5.41 0.85
C SER A 111 -18.87 6.51 -0.19
N LEU A 112 -18.72 6.18 -1.48
CA LEU A 112 -18.87 7.14 -2.58
C LEU A 112 -20.31 7.56 -2.86
N LEU A 113 -21.31 6.77 -2.43
CA LEU A 113 -22.73 7.17 -2.50
C LEU A 113 -23.03 8.42 -1.66
N GLN A 114 -22.19 8.76 -0.68
CA GLN A 114 -22.35 9.97 0.13
C GLN A 114 -21.84 11.23 -0.57
N VAL A 115 -21.21 11.09 -1.74
CA VAL A 115 -20.63 12.18 -2.52
C VAL A 115 -21.57 12.50 -3.68
N PRO A 116 -21.80 13.79 -4.03
CA PRO A 116 -22.74 14.19 -5.08
C PRO A 116 -22.33 13.79 -6.52
N LEU A 117 -21.16 13.16 -6.70
CA LEU A 117 -20.60 12.81 -8.01
C LEU A 117 -20.28 11.31 -8.05
N HIS A 118 -20.61 10.68 -9.18
CA HIS A 118 -20.20 9.30 -9.46
C HIS A 118 -18.72 9.29 -9.88
N VAL A 119 -17.83 9.01 -8.92
CA VAL A 119 -16.38 9.10 -9.13
C VAL A 119 -15.77 7.83 -9.75
N LEU A 120 -16.39 6.64 -9.56
CA LEU A 120 -15.90 5.36 -10.07
C LEU A 120 -17.00 4.54 -10.77
N THR A 121 -16.62 3.81 -11.83
CA THR A 121 -17.50 2.89 -12.58
C THR A 121 -17.50 1.47 -12.00
N GLY A 122 -18.43 0.63 -12.48
CA GLY A 122 -18.52 -0.80 -12.15
C GLY A 122 -17.19 -1.55 -12.27
N ASP A 123 -16.47 -1.31 -13.36
CA ASP A 123 -15.21 -2.00 -13.65
C ASP A 123 -14.11 -1.68 -12.63
N PHE A 124 -14.04 -0.43 -12.14
CA PHE A 124 -13.08 -0.07 -11.09
C PHE A 124 -13.36 -0.75 -9.75
N TYR A 125 -14.62 -0.98 -9.41
CA TYR A 125 -14.96 -1.75 -8.22
C TYR A 125 -14.45 -3.20 -8.34
N SER A 126 -14.67 -3.84 -9.48
CA SER A 126 -14.13 -5.18 -9.76
C SER A 126 -12.60 -5.21 -9.76
N ALA A 127 -11.96 -4.16 -10.30
CA ALA A 127 -10.51 -4.02 -10.31
C ALA A 127 -9.93 -3.89 -8.90
N LEU A 128 -10.58 -3.14 -8.00
CA LEU A 128 -10.13 -2.98 -6.62
C LEU A 128 -10.06 -4.32 -5.89
N ASP A 129 -11.08 -5.17 -6.03
CA ASP A 129 -11.08 -6.49 -5.38
C ASP A 129 -10.01 -7.40 -5.95
N ARG A 130 -9.88 -7.46 -7.29
CA ARG A 130 -8.86 -8.27 -7.97
C ARG A 130 -7.44 -7.84 -7.56
N ARG A 131 -7.18 -6.54 -7.49
CA ARG A 131 -5.88 -5.98 -7.07
C ARG A 131 -5.62 -6.22 -5.58
N LEU A 132 -6.66 -6.14 -4.74
CA LEU A 132 -6.52 -6.46 -3.32
C LEU A 132 -6.13 -7.93 -3.10
N GLU A 133 -6.71 -8.85 -3.86
CA GLU A 133 -6.32 -10.27 -3.83
C GLU A 133 -4.84 -10.46 -4.24
N GLN A 134 -4.36 -9.70 -5.23
CA GLN A 134 -2.94 -9.70 -5.61
C GLN A 134 -2.05 -9.20 -4.45
N VAL A 135 -2.47 -8.17 -3.72
CA VAL A 135 -1.75 -7.69 -2.52
C VAL A 135 -1.65 -8.80 -1.48
N VAL A 136 -2.77 -9.44 -1.12
CA VAL A 136 -2.78 -10.54 -0.14
C VAL A 136 -1.83 -11.65 -0.57
N LYS A 137 -1.90 -12.07 -1.84
CA LYS A 137 -1.03 -13.11 -2.37
C LYS A 137 0.45 -12.78 -2.24
N GLU A 138 0.87 -11.56 -2.56
CA GLU A 138 2.28 -11.16 -2.43
C GLU A 138 2.73 -11.07 -0.98
N MET A 139 1.84 -10.66 -0.07
CA MET A 139 2.11 -10.66 1.38
C MET A 139 2.23 -12.10 1.92
N ASP A 140 1.34 -13.01 1.50
CA ASP A 140 1.37 -14.42 1.89
C ASP A 140 2.67 -15.11 1.41
N ILE A 141 3.13 -14.83 0.19
CA ILE A 141 4.43 -15.32 -0.32
C ILE A 141 5.58 -14.92 0.61
N CYS A 142 5.59 -13.67 1.11
CA CYS A 142 6.58 -13.23 2.09
C CYS A 142 6.48 -13.99 3.42
N ILE A 143 5.26 -14.17 3.93
CA ILE A 143 4.98 -14.88 5.19
C ILE A 143 5.41 -16.35 5.09
N GLU A 144 5.05 -17.04 4.01
CA GLU A 144 5.43 -18.44 3.76
C GLU A 144 6.95 -18.60 3.66
N LYS A 145 7.63 -17.65 3.02
CA LYS A 145 9.08 -17.72 2.80
C LYS A 145 9.92 -17.42 4.03
N PHE A 146 9.51 -16.43 4.84
CA PHE A 146 10.34 -15.91 5.93
C PHE A 146 9.76 -16.13 7.33
N GLY A 147 8.47 -16.49 7.43
CA GLY A 147 7.75 -16.65 8.69
C GLY A 147 7.17 -15.33 9.20
N ALA A 148 5.98 -15.39 9.79
CA ALA A 148 5.23 -14.23 10.29
C ALA A 148 6.04 -13.33 11.24
N GLU A 149 6.84 -13.92 12.14
CA GLU A 149 7.67 -13.19 13.11
C GLU A 149 8.68 -12.24 12.43
N LYS A 150 9.22 -12.63 11.27
CA LYS A 150 10.23 -11.84 10.55
C LYS A 150 9.64 -10.82 9.59
N VAL A 151 8.37 -11.02 9.23
CA VAL A 151 7.65 -10.20 8.25
C VAL A 151 6.85 -9.09 8.93
N PHE A 152 6.23 -9.38 10.07
CA PHE A 152 5.44 -8.39 10.78
C PHE A 152 6.32 -7.48 11.63
N SER A 153 6.23 -6.18 11.37
CA SER A 153 6.95 -5.13 12.09
C SER A 153 6.00 -4.01 12.48
N GLU A 154 6.07 -3.55 13.73
CA GLU A 154 5.30 -2.38 14.21
C GLU A 154 6.15 -1.10 14.25
N GLU A 155 7.48 -1.25 14.26
CA GLU A 155 8.45 -0.16 14.24
C GLU A 155 9.61 -0.49 13.27
N TRP A 156 10.28 0.54 12.77
CA TRP A 156 11.45 0.44 11.88
C TRP A 156 12.54 1.45 12.25
#